data_AF-A0A2V8JZI4-F1
#
_entry.id   AF-A0A2V8JZI4-F1
#
_cell.length_a   1.000
_cell.length_b   1.000
_cell.length_c   1.000
_cell.angle_alpha   90.00
_cell.angle_beta   90.00
_cell.angle_gamma   90.00
#
_symmetry.space_group_name_H-M   'P 1'
#
loop_
_entity.id
_entity.type
_entity.pdbx_description
1 polymer ?
#
loop_
_entity_poly.entity_id
_entity_poly.type
_entity_poly.pdbx_seq_one_letter_code
_entity_poly.pdbx_strand_id
1 'polypeptide(L)'
;MQEMSPINQPDYVDGEVIHVGGEDETVSVHLREEGTLHRCTTSVQMARRLESYLYGPPIRAFGTANWVRHEVTGWELQRFFIEEFVPLEDKTLARALSELEELEL
;
A
#
# COMPACT_ATOMS: atom_id res chain seq x y z
N MET A 1 -11.91 20.02 -17.67
CA MET A 1 -12.22 18.64 -17.26
C MET A 1 -13.05 18.74 -16.00
N GLN A 2 -14.24 18.15 -15.98
CA GLN A 2 -15.10 18.17 -14.79
C GLN A 2 -14.78 16.94 -13.95
N GLU A 3 -14.31 17.16 -12.72
CA GLU A 3 -14.06 16.10 -11.75
C GLU A 3 -15.36 15.80 -11.01
N MET A 4 -15.70 14.52 -10.88
CA MET A 4 -16.79 14.11 -9.98
C MET A 4 -16.30 14.12 -8.54
N SER A 5 -17.24 14.18 -7.58
CA SER A 5 -16.91 14.12 -6.15
C SER A 5 -16.04 12.89 -5.83
N PRO A 6 -14.91 13.07 -5.12
CA PRO A 6 -14.06 11.95 -4.75
C PRO A 6 -14.81 10.97 -3.85
N ILE A 7 -14.48 9.68 -4.00
CA ILE A 7 -14.93 8.63 -3.10
C ILE A 7 -13.76 8.16 -2.23
N ASN A 8 -14.03 7.95 -0.95
CA ASN A 8 -13.09 7.32 -0.03
C ASN A 8 -13.51 5.87 0.16
N GLN A 9 -12.63 4.92 -0.16
CA GLN A 9 -12.90 3.49 -0.01
C GLN A 9 -11.72 2.76 0.63
N PRO A 10 -11.98 1.75 1.47
CA PRO A 10 -10.94 0.82 1.89
C PRO A 10 -10.33 0.12 0.68
N ASP A 11 -9.01 0.08 0.63
CA ASP A 11 -8.26 -0.55 -0.46
C ASP A 11 -6.86 -0.98 0.03
N TYR A 12 -6.06 -1.58 -0.86
CA TYR A 12 -4.68 -1.95 -0.57
C TYR A 12 -3.72 -1.64 -1.72
N VAL A 13 -2.45 -1.49 -1.37
CA VAL A 13 -1.34 -1.30 -2.31
C VAL A 13 -0.20 -2.22 -1.89
N ASP A 14 0.34 -2.97 -2.84
CA ASP A 14 1.51 -3.81 -2.63
C ASP A 14 2.78 -3.06 -3.05
N GLY A 15 3.91 -3.37 -2.42
CA GLY A 15 5.20 -2.88 -2.88
C GLY A 15 6.31 -2.85 -1.83
N GLU A 16 7.52 -2.58 -2.31
CA GLU A 16 8.69 -2.32 -1.48
C GLU A 16 8.63 -0.89 -0.91
N VAL A 17 8.83 -0.73 0.39
CA VAL A 17 8.95 0.59 1.01
C VAL A 17 10.29 1.20 0.60
N ILE A 18 10.28 2.27 -0.20
CA ILE A 18 11.52 2.93 -0.66
C ILE A 18 11.71 4.34 -0.08
N HIS A 19 10.69 4.86 0.60
CA HIS A 19 10.74 6.15 1.28
C HIS A 19 9.75 6.18 2.44
N VAL A 20 10.20 6.71 3.57
CA VAL A 20 9.37 7.12 4.71
C VAL A 20 9.94 8.45 5.22
N GLY A 21 9.15 9.53 5.20
CA GLY A 21 9.63 10.84 5.63
C GLY A 21 8.63 11.97 5.42
N GLY A 22 8.79 13.05 6.19
CA GLY A 22 7.91 14.22 6.14
C GLY A 22 8.22 15.16 7.30
N GLU A 23 7.82 16.43 7.16
CA GLU A 23 8.06 17.47 8.15
C GLU A 23 6.84 17.75 9.05
N ASP A 24 5.68 17.21 8.69
CA ASP A 24 4.40 17.44 9.38
C ASP A 24 3.79 16.15 9.95
N GLU A 25 2.56 16.24 10.47
CA GLU A 25 1.85 15.13 11.11
C GLU A 25 1.40 14.04 10.11
N THR A 26 1.51 14.29 8.80
CA THR A 26 1.17 13.38 7.71
C THR A 26 2.45 12.95 6.98
N VAL A 27 2.96 11.77 7.33
CA VAL A 27 4.23 11.27 6.80
C VAL A 27 4.05 10.73 5.38
N SER A 28 4.93 11.14 4.46
CA SER A 28 4.95 10.58 3.10
C SER A 28 5.61 9.21 3.09
N VAL A 29 5.00 8.28 2.36
CA VAL A 29 5.51 6.93 2.13
C VAL A 29 5.48 6.65 0.65
N HIS A 30 6.56 6.08 0.10
CA HIS A 30 6.56 5.60 -1.28
C HIS A 30 6.71 4.09 -1.32
N LEU A 31 5.80 3.43 -2.02
CA LEU A 31 5.86 2.00 -2.32
C LEU A 31 6.24 1.81 -3.79
N ARG A 32 7.13 0.86 -4.07
CA ARG A 32 7.50 0.47 -5.44
C ARG A 32 6.95 -0.90 -5.76
N GLU A 33 6.19 -0.99 -6.85
CA GLU A 33 5.60 -2.23 -7.36
C GLU A 33 5.97 -2.39 -8.84
N GLU A 34 6.83 -3.36 -9.16
CA GLU A 34 7.22 -3.69 -10.56
C GLU A 34 7.63 -2.46 -11.42
N GLY A 35 8.23 -1.44 -10.80
CA GLY A 35 8.63 -0.19 -11.46
C GLY A 35 7.60 0.95 -11.39
N THR A 36 6.39 0.68 -10.94
CA THR A 36 5.38 1.68 -10.58
C THR A 36 5.68 2.26 -9.20
N LEU A 37 5.52 3.58 -9.07
CA LEU A 37 5.72 4.30 -7.81
C LEU A 37 4.37 4.75 -7.26
N HIS A 38 3.97 4.17 -6.13
CA HIS A 38 2.79 4.56 -5.38
C HIS A 38 3.16 5.59 -4.31
N ARG A 39 2.53 6.76 -4.37
CA ARG A 39 2.75 7.85 -3.40
C ARG A 39 1.64 7.84 -2.37
N CYS A 40 1.97 7.41 -1.17
CA CYS A 40 1.05 7.24 -0.06
C CYS A 40 1.38 8.23 1.06
N THR A 41 0.47 8.34 2.01
CA THR A 41 0.68 9.03 3.27
C THR A 41 0.28 8.15 4.44
N THR A 42 0.73 8.49 5.64
CA THR A 42 0.36 7.77 6.85
C THR A 42 0.58 8.61 8.11
N SER A 43 0.22 8.07 9.28
CA SER A 43 0.51 8.69 10.57
C SER A 43 1.96 8.48 11.01
N VAL A 44 2.47 9.36 11.88
CA VAL A 44 3.82 9.20 12.47
C VAL A 44 4.01 7.84 13.18
N GLN A 45 2.96 7.32 13.83
CA GLN A 45 3.03 6.01 14.49
C GLN A 45 3.25 4.88 13.49
N MET A 46 2.53 4.92 12.37
CA MET A 46 2.65 3.93 11.31
C MET A 46 3.98 4.07 10.56
N ALA A 47 4.43 5.31 10.30
CA ALA A 47 5.73 5.58 9.69
C ALA A 47 6.87 4.89 10.45
N ARG A 48 6.90 4.97 11.78
CA ARG A 48 7.89 4.27 12.62
C ARG A 48 7.87 2.74 12.43
N ARG A 49 6.70 2.15 12.19
CA ARG A 49 6.57 0.71 11.91
C ARG A 49 7.10 0.38 10.52
N LEU A 50 6.78 1.22 9.52
CA LEU A 50 7.21 1.08 8.13
C LEU A 50 8.71 1.31 7.93
N GLU A 51 9.35 2.16 8.75
CA GLU A 51 10.81 2.39 8.70
C GLU A 51 11.61 1.09 8.83
N SER A 52 11.11 0.11 9.59
CA SER A 52 11.75 -1.21 9.74
C SER A 52 11.73 -2.05 8.45
N TYR A 53 10.90 -1.65 7.48
CA TYR A 53 10.72 -2.31 6.18
C TYR A 53 11.30 -1.49 5.03
N LEU A 54 11.98 -0.37 5.30
CA LEU A 54 12.63 0.46 4.30
C LEU A 54 13.71 -0.35 3.55
N TYR A 55 13.57 -0.46 2.23
CA TYR A 55 14.38 -1.34 1.37
C TYR A 55 14.37 -2.82 1.81
N GLY A 56 13.32 -3.24 2.49
CA GLY A 56 13.10 -4.60 2.95
C GLY A 56 12.22 -5.42 2.00
N PRO A 57 11.71 -6.58 2.47
CA PRO A 57 10.71 -7.36 1.72
C PRO A 57 9.48 -6.52 1.37
N PRO A 58 8.79 -6.81 0.25
CA PRO A 58 7.57 -6.12 -0.11
C PRO A 58 6.50 -6.29 0.98
N ILE A 59 5.62 -5.31 1.09
CA ILE A 59 4.49 -5.31 2.02
C ILE A 59 3.19 -5.14 1.24
N ARG A 60 2.08 -5.56 1.85
CA ARG A 60 0.73 -5.13 1.48
C ARG A 60 0.28 -4.09 2.49
N ALA A 61 0.12 -2.85 2.03
CA ALA A 61 -0.38 -1.74 2.82
C ALA A 61 -1.90 -1.60 2.62
N PHE A 62 -2.65 -1.65 3.71
CA PHE A 62 -4.09 -1.44 3.75
C PHE A 62 -4.41 -0.02 4.21
N GLY A 63 -5.48 0.55 3.69
CA GLY A 63 -5.90 1.86 4.13
C GLY A 63 -7.04 2.44 3.31
N THR A 64 -7.14 3.75 3.34
CA THR A 64 -8.20 4.49 2.65
C THR A 64 -7.68 5.11 1.36
N ALA A 65 -8.23 4.67 0.23
CA ALA A 65 -8.00 5.22 -1.09
C ALA A 65 -9.00 6.34 -1.39
N ASN A 66 -8.48 7.47 -1.84
CA ASN A 66 -9.25 8.58 -2.41
C ASN A 66 -9.24 8.47 -3.93
N TRP A 67 -10.37 8.07 -4.49
CA TRP A 67 -10.56 7.89 -5.92
C TRP A 67 -11.32 9.07 -6.49
N VAL A 68 -10.79 9.67 -7.55
CA VAL A 68 -11.46 10.69 -8.34
C VAL A 68 -11.84 10.07 -9.68
N ARG A 69 -13.11 10.24 -10.07
CA ARG A 69 -13.55 9.82 -11.41
C ARG A 69 -13.40 10.99 -12.38
N HIS A 70 -12.57 10.78 -13.38
CA HIS A 70 -12.44 11.65 -14.54
C HIS A 70 -13.30 11.10 -15.69
N GLU A 71 -13.96 12.00 -16.41
CA GLU A 71 -14.89 11.61 -17.50
C GLU A 71 -14.23 10.83 -18.64
N VAL A 72 -12.92 11.05 -18.87
CA VAL A 72 -12.18 10.49 -20.01
C VAL A 72 -11.23 9.38 -19.60
N THR A 73 -10.48 9.56 -18.51
CA THR A 73 -9.43 8.63 -18.07
C THR A 73 -9.92 7.56 -17.10
N GLY A 74 -11.16 7.69 -16.60
CA GLY A 74 -11.73 6.74 -15.65
C GLY A 74 -11.37 7.09 -14.20
N TRP A 75 -11.12 6.07 -13.38
CA TRP A 75 -10.78 6.25 -11.97
C TRP A 75 -9.29 6.53 -11.81
N GLU A 76 -8.96 7.59 -11.08
CA GLU A 76 -7.60 7.95 -10.70
C GLU A 76 -7.46 7.91 -9.18
N LEU A 77 -6.43 7.23 -8.70
CA LEU A 77 -6.08 7.22 -7.28
C LEU A 77 -5.35 8.52 -6.96
N GLN A 78 -6.05 9.45 -6.32
CA GLN A 78 -5.47 10.74 -5.98
C GLN A 78 -4.57 10.65 -4.74
N ARG A 79 -5.02 9.92 -3.72
CA ARG A 79 -4.30 9.72 -2.45
C ARG A 79 -4.59 8.35 -1.87
N PHE A 80 -3.62 7.79 -1.17
CA PHE A 80 -3.78 6.58 -0.38
C PHE A 80 -3.21 6.80 1.02
N PHE A 81 -4.04 6.68 2.04
CA PHE A 81 -3.63 6.80 3.44
C PHE A 81 -3.47 5.41 4.06
N ILE A 82 -2.25 5.03 4.40
CA ILE A 82 -1.92 3.71 4.97
C ILE A 82 -2.35 3.69 6.45
N GLU A 83 -3.15 2.69 6.82
CA GLU A 83 -3.66 2.47 8.17
C GLU A 83 -3.11 1.19 8.80
N GLU A 84 -2.72 0.21 7.99
CA GLU A 84 -2.11 -1.05 8.45
C GLU A 84 -1.27 -1.67 7.33
N PHE A 85 -0.35 -2.58 7.66
CA PHE A 85 0.34 -3.38 6.66
C PHE A 85 0.68 -4.78 7.15
N VAL A 86 0.87 -5.68 6.19
CA VAL A 86 1.44 -7.01 6.42
C VAL A 86 2.63 -7.23 5.49
N PRO A 87 3.73 -7.84 5.97
CA PRO A 87 4.80 -8.28 5.08
C PRO A 87 4.26 -9.30 4.08
N LEU A 88 4.65 -9.17 2.81
CA LEU A 88 4.43 -10.20 1.82
C LEU A 88 5.58 -11.19 1.94
N GLU A 89 5.25 -12.40 2.37
CA GLU A 89 6.23 -13.48 2.41
C GLU A 89 6.53 -13.91 0.97
N ASP A 90 7.81 -13.95 0.62
CA ASP A 90 8.27 -14.61 -0.60
C ASP A 90 8.20 -16.13 -0.40
N LYS A 91 6.97 -16.66 -0.46
CA LYS A 91 6.69 -18.10 -0.42
C LYS A 91 6.64 -18.62 -1.84
N THR A 92 7.41 -19.67 -2.10
CA THR A 92 7.21 -20.46 -3.31
C THR A 92 5.82 -21.09 -3.29
N LEU A 93 5.21 -21.25 -4.47
CA LEU A 93 3.92 -21.94 -4.60
C LEU A 93 3.93 -23.32 -3.94
N ALA A 94 5.05 -24.06 -4.07
CA ALA A 94 5.24 -25.36 -3.45
C ALA A 94 5.13 -25.28 -1.92
N ARG A 95 5.76 -24.27 -1.30
CA ARG A 95 5.71 -24.07 0.15
C ARG A 95 4.31 -23.66 0.61
N ALA A 96 3.64 -22.78 -0.14
CA ALA A 96 2.27 -22.37 0.17
C ALA A 96 1.29 -23.55 0.09
N LEU A 97 1.47 -24.44 -0.89
CA LEU A 97 0.63 -25.62 -1.04
C LEU A 97 0.85 -26.63 0.10
N SER A 98 2.10 -26.89 0.50
CA SER A 98 2.38 -27.78 1.64
C SER A 98 1.78 -27.28 2.95
N GLU A 99 1.84 -25.98 3.23
CA GLU A 99 1.23 -25.40 4.44
C GLU A 99 -0.31 -25.52 4.44
N LEU A 100 -0.95 -25.46 3.27
CA LEU A 100 -2.40 -25.65 3.15
C LEU A 100 -2.80 -27.12 3.42
N GLU A 101 -2.05 -28.06 2.87
CA GLU A 101 -2.28 -29.50 3.07
C GLU A 101 -2.14 -29.91 4.56
N GLU A 102 -1.26 -29.25 5.32
CA GLU A 102 -1.09 -29.49 6.77
C GLU A 102 -2.26 -28.96 7.62
N LEU A 103 -3.07 -28.01 7.12
CA LEU A 103 -4.21 -27.45 7.85
C LEU A 103 -5.52 -28.24 7.64
N GLU A 104 -5.61 -29.05 6.59
CA GLU A 104 -6.78 -29.90 6.29
C GLU A 104 -6.71 -31.29 6.97
N LEU A 105 -5.66 -31.56 7.75
CA LEU A 105 -5.44 -32.77 8.57
C LEU A 105 -5.71 -32.52 10.06
#